data_AF-A0A7T0FZQ7-F1
#
_entry.id   AF-A0A7T0FZQ7-F1
#
_cell.length_a   1.000
_cell.length_b   1.000
_cell.length_c   1.000
_cell.angle_alpha   90.00
_cell.angle_beta   90.00
_cell.angle_gamma   90.00
#
_symmetry.space_group_name_H-M   'P 1'
#
loop_
_entity.id
_entity.type
_entity.pdbx_description
1 polymer ?
#
loop_
_entity_poly.entity_id
_entity_poly.type
_entity_poly.pdbx_seq_one_letter_code
_entity_poly.pdbx_strand_id
1 'polypeptide(L)'
;MTPLQEDRQAAIEKIESVAGKLLSMKLSKASEKVRDGAHETLSYYAFPREHWRNIRTNNPLERILREIRRRTRVVGCFPDGQSALMLAAARLRHVAGTRWGIRRYISMDPLKEMEQNQAA
;
A
#
# COMPACT_ATOMS: atom_id res chain seq x y z
N MET A 1 2.30 1.10 -25.15
CA MET A 1 1.13 1.79 -24.59
C MET A 1 1.42 2.09 -23.12
N THR A 2 2.14 3.18 -22.85
CA THR A 2 2.48 3.62 -21.50
C THR A 2 1.21 4.10 -20.80
N PRO A 3 0.89 3.61 -19.59
CA PRO A 3 -0.23 4.14 -18.83
C PRO A 3 0.01 5.63 -18.57
N LEU A 4 -0.92 6.45 -19.06
CA LEU A 4 -0.96 7.91 -18.95
C LEU A 4 -1.25 8.30 -17.49
N GLN A 5 -0.26 8.13 -16.61
CA GLN A 5 -0.39 8.52 -15.21
C GLN A 5 0.11 9.96 -15.05
N GLU A 6 -0.74 10.81 -14.46
CA GLU A 6 -0.51 12.24 -14.24
C GLU A 6 0.84 12.49 -13.53
N ASP A 7 1.54 13.54 -13.95
CA ASP A 7 2.81 13.97 -13.35
C ASP A 7 2.61 14.35 -11.88
N ARG A 8 3.67 14.29 -11.05
CA ARG A 8 3.57 14.60 -9.60
C ARG A 8 2.85 15.93 -9.34
N GLN A 9 3.12 16.92 -10.18
CA GLN A 9 2.50 18.25 -10.11
C GLN A 9 0.99 18.22 -10.37
N ALA A 10 0.55 17.50 -11.41
CA ALA A 10 -0.87 17.34 -11.71
C ALA A 10 -1.61 16.57 -10.60
N ALA A 11 -0.94 15.61 -9.93
CA ALA A 11 -1.51 14.92 -8.79
C ALA A 11 -1.73 15.85 -7.58
N ILE A 12 -0.82 16.81 -7.33
CA ILE A 12 -0.95 17.82 -6.26
C ILE A 12 -2.13 18.75 -6.56
N GLU A 13 -2.21 19.27 -7.79
CA GLU A 13 -3.31 20.18 -8.20
C GLU A 13 -4.68 19.50 -8.04
N LYS A 14 -4.75 18.21 -8.36
CA LYS A 14 -5.97 17.42 -8.21
C LYS A 14 -6.36 17.23 -6.75
N ILE A 15 -5.40 17.02 -5.85
CA ILE A 15 -5.65 16.92 -4.41
C ILE A 15 -6.23 18.25 -3.89
N GLU A 16 -5.67 19.39 -4.28
CA GLU A 16 -6.21 20.70 -3.88
C GLU A 16 -7.61 20.95 -4.47
N SER A 17 -7.85 20.57 -5.73
CA SER A 17 -9.19 20.65 -6.33
C SER A 17 -10.21 19.80 -5.56
N VAL A 18 -9.85 18.58 -5.16
CA VAL A 18 -10.71 17.69 -4.38
C VAL A 18 -10.93 18.24 -2.97
N ALA A 19 -9.88 18.74 -2.31
CA ALA A 19 -9.97 19.35 -0.98
C ALA A 19 -10.90 20.59 -0.98
N GLY A 20 -10.82 21.42 -2.02
CA GLY A 20 -11.71 22.56 -2.23
C GLY A 20 -13.16 22.14 -2.45
N LYS A 21 -13.41 21.09 -3.24
CA LYS A 21 -14.76 20.51 -3.40
C LYS A 21 -15.32 19.99 -2.08
N LEU A 22 -14.52 19.29 -1.29
CA LEU A 22 -14.93 18.78 0.02
C LEU A 22 -15.29 19.90 1.00
N LEU A 23 -14.58 21.04 0.95
CA LEU A 23 -14.94 22.23 1.73
C LEU A 23 -16.27 22.82 1.29
N SER A 24 -16.52 22.92 -0.02
CA SER A 24 -17.80 23.41 -0.55
C SER A 24 -18.99 22.54 -0.12
N MET A 25 -18.76 21.23 0.09
CA MET A 25 -19.73 20.28 0.63
C MET A 25 -19.85 20.30 2.16
N LYS A 26 -19.21 21.25 2.85
CA LYS A 26 -19.14 21.36 4.32
C LYS A 26 -18.47 20.16 5.02
N LEU A 27 -17.67 19.38 4.31
CA LEU A 27 -16.92 18.24 4.83
C LEU A 27 -15.50 18.67 5.24
N SER A 28 -15.39 19.57 6.22
CA SER A 28 -14.12 20.15 6.65
C SER A 28 -13.08 19.10 7.09
N LYS A 29 -13.49 18.14 7.91
CA LYS A 29 -12.62 17.04 8.38
C LYS A 29 -12.11 16.15 7.24
N ALA A 30 -12.91 15.95 6.19
CA ALA A 30 -12.50 15.15 5.04
C ALA A 30 -11.48 15.91 4.18
N SER A 31 -11.67 17.21 4.01
CA SER A 31 -10.73 18.08 3.31
C SER A 31 -9.38 18.13 4.01
N GLU A 32 -9.37 18.30 5.33
CA GLU A 32 -8.17 18.30 6.17
C GLU A 32 -7.40 16.98 6.03
N LYS A 33 -8.07 15.83 6.18
CA LYS A 33 -7.43 14.52 5.98
C LYS A 33 -6.85 14.30 4.59
N VAL A 34 -7.49 14.84 3.55
CA VAL A 34 -6.98 14.74 2.18
C VAL A 34 -5.70 15.57 2.01
N ARG A 35 -5.62 16.75 2.62
CA ARG A 35 -4.42 17.60 2.60
C ARG A 35 -3.28 17.00 3.41
N ASP A 36 -3.57 16.54 4.62
CA ASP A 36 -2.55 15.94 5.49
C ASP A 36 -1.97 14.65 4.87
N GLY A 37 -2.84 13.80 4.32
CA GLY A 37 -2.44 12.55 3.66
C GLY A 37 -1.79 12.75 2.28
N ALA A 38 -1.82 13.96 1.71
CA ALA A 38 -1.34 14.24 0.36
C ALA A 38 0.17 13.96 0.23
N HIS A 39 0.96 14.47 1.19
CA HIS A 39 2.42 14.35 1.15
C HIS A 39 2.88 12.90 1.23
N GLU A 40 2.31 12.12 2.14
CA GLU A 40 2.63 10.69 2.29
C GLU A 40 2.16 9.90 1.06
N THR A 41 0.96 10.17 0.57
CA THR A 41 0.39 9.45 -0.59
C THR A 41 1.17 9.74 -1.86
N LEU A 42 1.78 10.91 -2.01
CA LEU A 42 2.57 11.27 -3.20
C LEU A 42 4.04 10.83 -3.13
N SER A 43 4.49 10.29 -1.99
CA SER A 43 5.90 9.90 -1.82
C SER A 43 6.32 8.77 -2.78
N TYR A 44 5.38 7.96 -3.28
CA TYR A 44 5.72 6.90 -4.25
C TYR A 44 6.18 7.43 -5.61
N TYR A 45 5.89 8.70 -5.96
CA TYR A 45 6.35 9.31 -7.21
C TYR A 45 7.88 9.45 -7.27
N ALA A 46 8.57 9.38 -6.12
CA ALA A 46 10.02 9.39 -6.06
C ALA A 46 10.68 8.06 -6.50
N PHE A 47 9.90 6.99 -6.68
CA PHE A 47 10.40 5.68 -7.09
C PHE A 47 10.25 5.46 -8.61
N PRO A 48 10.91 4.45 -9.19
CA PRO A 48 10.69 4.06 -10.58
C PRO A 48 9.22 3.73 -10.88
N ARG A 49 8.78 4.02 -12.11
CA ARG A 49 7.39 3.81 -12.54
C ARG A 49 6.95 2.36 -12.44
N GLU A 50 7.87 1.40 -12.59
CA GLU A 50 7.57 -0.03 -12.41
C GLU A 50 7.11 -0.36 -10.99
N HIS A 51 7.54 0.42 -9.98
CA HIS A 51 7.23 0.17 -8.58
C HIS A 51 5.93 0.82 -8.12
N TRP A 52 5.45 1.85 -8.83
CA TRP A 52 4.28 2.64 -8.41
C TRP A 52 3.05 1.78 -8.15
N ARG A 53 2.76 0.81 -9.03
CA ARG A 53 1.61 -0.09 -8.89
C ARG A 53 1.69 -0.94 -7.62
N ASN A 54 2.89 -1.38 -7.27
CA ASN A 54 3.12 -2.27 -6.14
C ASN A 54 3.17 -1.52 -4.80
N ILE A 55 3.69 -0.28 -4.80
CA ILE A 55 3.75 0.60 -3.62
C ILE A 55 2.36 1.19 -3.32
N ARG A 56 1.62 1.61 -4.35
CA ARG A 56 0.29 2.22 -4.18
C ARG A 56 -0.77 1.26 -3.66
N THR A 57 -0.63 -0.05 -3.89
CA THR A 57 -1.67 -1.03 -3.56
C THR A 57 -1.34 -1.86 -2.34
N ASN A 58 -2.28 -1.93 -1.39
CA ASN A 58 -2.16 -2.76 -0.19
C ASN A 58 -2.75 -4.18 -0.37
N ASN A 59 -3.04 -4.56 -1.62
CA ASN A 59 -3.77 -5.78 -1.97
C ASN A 59 -3.15 -7.08 -1.39
N PRO A 60 -1.81 -7.27 -1.40
CA PRO A 60 -1.17 -8.41 -0.75
C PRO A 60 -1.47 -8.53 0.74
N LEU A 61 -1.28 -7.43 1.49
CA LEU A 61 -1.44 -7.43 2.94
C LEU A 61 -2.91 -7.60 3.30
N GLU A 62 -3.82 -6.92 2.59
CA GLU A 62 -5.26 -7.13 2.77
C GLU A 62 -5.68 -8.58 2.55
N ARG A 63 -5.12 -9.25 1.52
CA ARG A 63 -5.40 -10.66 1.26
C ARG A 63 -4.91 -11.56 2.40
N ILE A 64 -3.72 -11.30 2.94
CA ILE A 64 -3.17 -12.05 4.08
C ILE A 64 -4.03 -11.82 5.33
N LEU A 65 -4.33 -10.56 5.66
CA LEU A 65 -5.16 -10.19 6.82
C LEU A 65 -6.58 -10.75 6.72
N ARG A 66 -7.15 -10.82 5.53
CA ARG A 66 -8.47 -11.43 5.28
C ARG A 66 -8.44 -12.92 5.57
N GLU A 67 -7.40 -13.63 5.15
CA GLU A 67 -7.27 -15.06 5.42
C GLU A 67 -7.02 -15.36 6.91
N ILE A 68 -6.23 -14.52 7.60
CA ILE A 68 -6.06 -14.60 9.06
C ILE A 68 -7.42 -14.40 9.75
N ARG A 69 -8.15 -13.33 9.40
CA ARG A 69 -9.48 -13.05 9.96
C ARG A 69 -10.49 -14.17 9.70
N ARG A 70 -10.45 -14.80 8.52
CA ARG A 70 -11.31 -15.94 8.19
C ARG A 70 -11.07 -17.13 9.11
N ARG A 71 -9.81 -17.42 9.43
CA ARG A 71 -9.42 -18.54 10.30
C ARG A 71 -9.66 -18.25 11.77
N THR A 72 -9.42 -17.02 12.24
CA THR A 72 -9.73 -16.64 13.63
C THR A 72 -11.24 -16.66 13.89
N ARG A 73 -12.06 -16.29 12.90
CA ARG A 73 -13.52 -16.31 13.03
C ARG A 73 -14.11 -17.72 13.28
N VAL A 74 -13.47 -18.78 12.80
CA VAL A 74 -13.94 -20.17 13.01
C VAL A 74 -13.66 -20.65 14.43
N VAL A 75 -12.58 -20.18 15.06
CA VAL A 75 -12.19 -20.61 16.42
C VAL A 75 -13.13 -20.04 17.48
N GLY A 76 -13.77 -18.88 17.22
CA GLY A 76 -14.80 -18.30 18.08
C GLY A 76 -14.25 -17.65 19.35
N CYS A 77 -13.57 -18.41 20.21
CA CYS A 77 -12.92 -17.94 21.43
C CYS A 77 -11.55 -18.60 21.58
N PHE A 78 -10.51 -17.79 21.83
CA PHE A 78 -9.17 -18.29 22.09
C PHE A 78 -8.93 -18.38 23.59
N PRO A 79 -8.27 -19.45 24.07
CA PRO A 79 -7.98 -19.61 25.50
C PRO A 79 -6.93 -18.59 26.00
N ASP A 80 -6.08 -18.07 25.12
CA ASP A 80 -5.09 -17.03 25.43
C ASP A 80 -4.68 -16.25 24.15
N GLY A 81 -4.17 -15.03 24.32
CA GLY A 81 -3.63 -14.19 23.25
C GLY A 81 -2.47 -14.83 22.49
N GLN A 82 -1.64 -15.64 23.16
CA GLN A 82 -0.55 -16.37 22.48
C GLN A 82 -1.08 -17.43 21.52
N SER A 83 -2.25 -18.04 21.82
CA SER A 83 -2.88 -19.02 20.94
C SER A 83 -3.36 -18.38 19.64
N ALA A 84 -3.89 -17.16 19.71
CA ALA A 84 -4.28 -16.39 18.52
C ALA A 84 -3.06 -15.98 17.68
N LEU A 85 -1.98 -15.54 18.34
CA LEU A 85 -0.71 -15.21 17.68
C LEU A 85 -0.11 -16.43 16.96
N MET A 86 -0.09 -17.58 17.62
CA MET A 86 0.37 -18.86 17.05
C MET A 86 -0.37 -19.22 15.77
N LEU A 87 -1.70 -19.06 15.75
CA LEU A 87 -2.52 -19.33 14.55
C LEU A 87 -2.18 -18.38 13.41
N ALA A 88 -2.01 -17.08 13.70
CA ALA A 88 -1.60 -16.09 12.70
C ALA A 88 -0.19 -16.39 12.16
N ALA A 89 0.77 -16.69 13.05
CA ALA A 89 2.14 -17.03 12.70
C ALA A 89 2.24 -18.32 11.88
N ALA A 90 1.50 -19.36 12.24
CA ALA A 90 1.41 -20.59 11.47
C ALA A 90 0.88 -20.32 10.05
N ARG A 91 -0.11 -19.41 9.93
CA ARG A 91 -0.63 -19.03 8.62
C ARG A 91 0.38 -18.24 7.79
N LEU A 92 1.07 -17.28 8.39
CA LEU A 92 2.14 -16.52 7.73
C LEU A 92 3.26 -17.43 7.25
N ARG A 93 3.72 -18.37 8.10
CA ARG A 93 4.73 -19.37 7.74
C ARG A 93 4.29 -20.21 6.55
N HIS A 94 3.04 -20.65 6.52
CA HIS A 94 2.51 -21.39 5.37
C HIS A 94 2.50 -20.54 4.09
N VAL A 95 2.06 -19.28 4.16
CA VAL A 95 2.06 -18.38 2.99
C VAL A 95 3.50 -18.15 2.48
N ALA A 96 4.45 -17.94 3.38
CA ALA A 96 5.87 -17.81 3.05
C ALA A 96 6.44 -19.09 2.41
N GLY A 97 5.99 -20.28 2.83
CA GLY A 97 6.38 -21.55 2.23
C GLY A 97 5.72 -21.86 0.87
N THR A 98 4.77 -21.05 0.41
CA THR A 98 4.12 -21.24 -0.90
C THR A 98 4.80 -20.44 -2.00
N ARG A 99 4.29 -20.55 -3.24
CA ARG A 99 4.67 -19.70 -4.39
C ARG A 99 4.69 -18.20 -4.07
N TRP A 100 3.97 -17.74 -3.04
CA TRP A 100 4.00 -16.35 -2.60
C TRP A 100 5.33 -15.92 -1.99
N GLY A 101 6.00 -16.76 -1.18
CA GLY A 101 7.29 -16.41 -0.61
C GLY A 101 8.46 -16.51 -1.60
N ILE A 102 8.29 -17.30 -2.67
CA ILE A 102 9.29 -17.46 -3.74
C ILE A 102 9.21 -16.30 -4.76
N ARG A 103 8.06 -15.60 -4.83
CA ARG A 103 7.84 -14.55 -5.84
C ARG A 103 8.48 -13.24 -5.39
N ARG A 104 9.40 -12.72 -6.20
CA ARG A 104 9.93 -11.36 -6.06
C ARG A 104 8.81 -10.35 -6.33
N TYR A 105 8.31 -9.70 -5.27
CA TYR A 105 7.19 -8.75 -5.37
C TYR A 105 7.63 -7.40 -5.96
N ILE A 106 8.81 -6.90 -5.60
CA ILE A 106 9.44 -5.70 -6.15
C ILE A 106 10.88 -6.07 -6.52
N SER A 107 11.30 -5.80 -7.77
CA SER A 107 12.71 -5.94 -8.15
C SER A 107 13.46 -4.65 -7.83
N MET A 108 14.65 -4.75 -7.26
CA MET A 108 15.47 -3.58 -6.92
C MET A 108 16.25 -3.03 -8.12
N ASP A 109 16.30 -3.77 -9.23
CA ASP A 109 17.10 -3.41 -10.41
C ASP A 109 16.73 -2.03 -10.99
N PRO A 110 15.44 -1.70 -11.19
CA PRO A 110 15.05 -0.37 -11.67
C PRO A 110 15.40 0.76 -10.70
N LEU A 111 15.45 0.49 -9.40
CA LEU A 111 15.84 1.48 -8.40
C LEU A 111 17.34 1.77 -8.49
N LYS A 112 18.15 0.72 -8.64
CA LYS A 112 19.61 0.84 -8.81
C LYS A 112 19.97 1.58 -10.10
N GLU A 113 19.25 1.31 -11.19
CA GLU A 113 19.45 2.02 -12.47
C GLU A 113 19.11 3.51 -12.33
N MET A 114 18.04 3.85 -11.60
CA MET A 114 17.68 5.24 -11.33
C MET A 114 18.73 5.95 -10.45
N GLU A 115 19.25 5.30 -9.41
CA GLU A 115 20.32 5.83 -8.56
C GLU A 115 21.63 6.05 -9.34
N GLN A 116 21.99 5.12 -10.23
CA GLN A 116 23.18 5.23 -11.09
C GLN A 116 23.06 6.40 -12.08
N ASN A 117 21.88 6.61 -12.66
CA ASN A 117 21.62 7.73 -13.57
C ASN A 117 21.55 9.10 -12.87
N GLN A 118 21.34 9.14 -11.55
CA GLN A 118 21.35 10.37 -10.75
C GLN A 118 22.75 10.72 -10.23
N ALA A 119 23.67 9.76 -10.18
CA ALA A 119 25.04 9.93 -9.71
C ALA A 119 26.06 10.26 -10.84
N ALA A 120 25.64 10.16 -12.11
CA ALA A 120 26.41 10.49 -13.30
C ALA A 120 26.04 11.87 -13.85
#